data_AF-A0A7I8F3V1-F1
#
_entry.id   AF-A0A7I8F3V1-F1
#
_cell.length_a   1.000
_cell.length_b   1.000
_cell.length_c   1.000
_cell.angle_alpha   90.00
_cell.angle_beta   90.00
_cell.angle_gamma   90.00
#
_symmetry.space_group_name_H-M   'P 1'
#
loop_
_entity.id
_entity.type
_entity.pdbx_description
1 polymer ?
#
loop_
_entity_poly.entity_id
_entity_poly.type
_entity_poly.pdbx_seq_one_letter_code
_entity_poly.pdbx_strand_id
1 'polypeptide(L)'
;MTPKHQQVIDATMLLVWRRSLVLSHALRTQSDQQQADEESVQSAQGTQSALDTDEAHAALIERLRASVLGQRLRRIAEYVEGYPAEIEPTRTQDKWSPVREEHVQGGMRREVYQVCEVVYGEVREKGKRWRYPKHCQHTELGKLLHAALLQFYREYLPAKQLVSVAAAAKEIGIARQTLHEWMAKGRVKWIYEEGRDIIWLDCEDVDRLWHMKLGLRSDGPKG
;
A
#
# COMPACT_ATOMS: atom_id res chain seq x y z
N MET A 1 8.99 -18.80 0.74
CA MET A 1 8.52 -17.95 -0.36
C MET A 1 8.20 -18.77 -1.59
N THR A 2 6.94 -18.75 -1.99
CA THR A 2 6.41 -19.44 -3.16
C THR A 2 6.82 -18.74 -4.47
N PRO A 3 6.94 -19.49 -5.59
CA PRO A 3 7.23 -18.90 -6.90
C PRO A 3 6.19 -17.84 -7.32
N LYS A 4 4.92 -18.05 -6.93
CA LYS A 4 3.82 -17.13 -7.21
C LYS A 4 4.06 -15.77 -6.55
N HIS A 5 4.37 -15.72 -5.26
CA HIS A 5 4.63 -14.45 -4.59
C HIS A 5 5.89 -13.77 -5.14
N GLN A 6 6.95 -14.52 -5.46
CA GLN A 6 8.14 -13.94 -6.08
C GLN A 6 7.82 -13.20 -7.40
N GLN A 7 7.00 -13.80 -8.27
CA GLN A 7 6.56 -13.17 -9.52
C GLN A 7 5.80 -11.86 -9.29
N VAL A 8 4.95 -11.81 -8.26
CA VAL A 8 4.19 -10.60 -7.89
C VAL A 8 5.13 -9.50 -7.41
N ILE A 9 6.13 -9.84 -6.61
CA ILE A 9 7.14 -8.89 -6.11
C ILE A 9 7.91 -8.31 -7.30
N ASP A 10 8.44 -9.16 -8.17
CA ASP A 10 9.25 -8.72 -9.31
C ASP A 10 8.44 -7.82 -10.26
N ALA A 11 7.20 -8.21 -10.58
CA ALA A 11 6.31 -7.41 -11.41
C ALA A 11 5.98 -6.05 -10.79
N THR A 12 5.74 -6.01 -9.47
CA THR A 12 5.45 -4.77 -8.74
C THR A 12 6.65 -3.83 -8.76
N MET A 13 7.85 -4.35 -8.51
CA MET A 13 9.07 -3.56 -8.52
C MET A 13 9.36 -2.95 -9.90
N LEU A 14 9.18 -3.73 -10.97
CA LEU A 14 9.35 -3.24 -12.35
C LEU A 14 8.33 -2.13 -12.69
N LEU A 15 7.08 -2.26 -12.24
CA LEU A 15 6.06 -1.22 -12.41
C LEU A 15 6.45 0.09 -11.71
N VAL A 16 6.91 0.01 -10.47
CA VAL A 16 7.35 1.20 -9.71
C VAL A 16 8.56 1.84 -10.38
N TRP A 17 9.55 1.06 -10.79
CA TRP A 17 10.75 1.55 -11.47
C TRP A 17 10.40 2.26 -12.79
N ARG A 18 9.52 1.66 -13.62
CA ARG A 18 9.06 2.29 -14.87
C ARG A 18 8.35 3.62 -14.62
N ARG A 19 7.49 3.71 -13.61
CA ARG A 19 6.83 4.98 -13.24
C ARG A 19 7.85 6.04 -12.80
N SER A 20 8.86 5.66 -12.03
CA SER A 20 9.94 6.57 -11.61
C SER A 20 10.79 7.06 -12.80
N LEU A 21 11.05 6.21 -13.79
CA LEU A 21 11.74 6.61 -15.01
C LEU A 21 10.90 7.55 -15.87
N VAL A 22 9.61 7.26 -16.08
CA VAL A 22 8.70 8.15 -16.83
C VAL A 22 8.61 9.51 -16.14
N LEU A 23 8.57 9.56 -14.81
CA LEU A 23 8.58 10.81 -14.05
C LEU A 23 9.94 11.54 -14.18
N SER A 24 11.05 10.81 -14.10
CA SER A 24 12.39 11.38 -14.27
C SER A 24 12.58 11.95 -15.68
N HIS A 25 12.06 11.26 -16.69
CA HIS A 25 12.08 11.71 -18.08
C HIS A 25 11.14 12.90 -18.28
N ALA A 26 9.93 12.88 -17.72
CA ALA A 26 8.98 14.00 -17.80
C ALA A 26 9.54 15.28 -17.13
N LEU A 27 10.25 15.13 -16.01
CA LEU A 27 10.93 16.23 -15.31
C LEU A 27 12.16 16.72 -16.09
N ARG A 28 12.92 15.82 -16.74
CA ARG A 28 14.01 16.19 -17.64
C ARG A 28 13.51 16.88 -18.89
N THR A 29 12.48 16.39 -19.56
CA THR A 29 11.89 17.07 -20.73
C THR A 29 11.32 18.46 -20.39
N GLN A 30 10.89 18.72 -19.15
CA GLN A 30 10.52 20.08 -18.71
C GLN A 30 11.75 20.99 -18.48
N SER A 31 12.90 20.42 -18.14
CA SER A 31 14.18 21.12 -18.03
C SER A 31 14.83 21.34 -19.41
N ASP A 32 14.73 20.34 -20.29
CA ASP A 32 15.31 20.30 -21.63
C ASP A 32 14.47 21.12 -22.63
N GLN A 33 13.21 21.45 -22.32
CA GLN A 33 12.45 22.48 -23.05
C GLN A 33 12.95 23.91 -22.82
N GLN A 34 13.98 24.11 -21.98
CA GLN A 34 14.78 25.33 -21.94
C GLN A 34 16.14 25.19 -22.63
N GLN A 35 16.51 24.00 -23.13
CA GLN A 35 17.75 23.75 -23.86
C GLN A 35 17.53 22.62 -24.88
N ALA A 36 17.08 22.96 -26.08
CA ALA A 36 17.15 22.05 -27.22
C ALA A 36 17.52 22.84 -28.47
N ASP A 37 18.83 22.84 -28.76
CA ASP A 37 19.39 22.70 -30.10
C ASP A 37 20.46 21.59 -30.02
N GLU A 38 20.61 20.86 -31.14
CA GLU A 38 21.66 19.89 -31.48
C GLU A 38 21.47 18.40 -31.13
N GLU A 39 20.98 17.74 -32.18
CA GLU A 39 21.58 16.59 -32.87
C GLU A 39 21.32 15.14 -32.43
N SER A 40 21.04 14.38 -33.48
CA SER A 40 20.53 13.03 -33.50
C SER A 40 21.51 12.07 -34.16
N VAL A 41 21.20 10.78 -33.97
CA VAL A 41 21.61 9.60 -34.77
C VAL A 41 22.97 9.00 -34.41
N GLN A 42 22.96 7.77 -33.87
CA GLN A 42 23.28 6.58 -34.69
C GLN A 42 22.98 5.25 -33.98
N SER A 43 22.48 4.33 -34.79
CA SER A 43 22.02 2.97 -34.48
C SER A 43 22.93 1.93 -35.13
N ALA A 44 23.27 0.83 -34.42
CA ALA A 44 23.34 -0.54 -34.93
C ALA A 44 23.95 -1.51 -33.89
N GLN A 45 23.15 -2.39 -33.28
CA GLN A 45 23.62 -3.63 -32.62
C GLN A 45 22.42 -4.56 -32.34
N GLY A 46 22.24 -5.58 -33.18
CA GLY A 46 21.00 -6.38 -33.23
C GLY A 46 21.11 -7.84 -32.80
N THR A 47 22.23 -8.30 -32.22
CA THR A 47 22.34 -9.74 -31.86
C THR A 47 23.15 -10.04 -30.59
N GLN A 48 24.07 -9.18 -30.14
CA GLN A 48 24.54 -9.17 -28.73
C GLN A 48 23.44 -8.69 -27.76
N SER A 49 22.52 -7.87 -28.26
CA SER A 49 21.56 -7.10 -27.47
C SER A 49 20.57 -7.94 -26.64
N ALA A 50 20.26 -9.18 -27.01
CA ALA A 50 19.21 -9.96 -26.32
C ALA A 50 19.71 -10.65 -25.04
N LEU A 51 20.90 -11.27 -25.09
CA LEU A 51 21.56 -11.88 -23.93
C LEU A 51 22.02 -10.82 -22.94
N ASP A 52 22.55 -9.70 -23.44
CA ASP A 52 22.92 -8.54 -22.62
C ASP A 52 21.68 -7.91 -21.96
N THR A 53 20.51 -7.91 -22.63
CA THR A 53 19.27 -7.44 -22.01
C THR A 53 18.74 -8.39 -20.95
N ASP A 54 18.86 -9.71 -21.13
CA ASP A 54 18.37 -10.68 -20.14
C ASP A 54 19.22 -10.67 -18.88
N GLU A 55 20.55 -10.59 -19.01
CA GLU A 55 21.46 -10.48 -17.87
C GLU A 55 21.32 -9.13 -17.17
N ALA A 56 21.20 -8.03 -17.92
CA ALA A 56 20.92 -6.71 -17.35
C ALA A 56 19.55 -6.65 -16.66
N HIS A 57 18.54 -7.33 -17.20
CA HIS A 57 17.21 -7.40 -16.61
C HIS A 57 17.20 -8.24 -15.33
N ALA A 58 17.92 -9.37 -15.30
CA ALA A 58 18.12 -10.16 -14.09
C ALA A 58 18.85 -9.36 -13.01
N ALA A 59 19.95 -8.66 -13.36
CA ALA A 59 20.67 -7.79 -12.44
C ALA A 59 19.80 -6.62 -11.92
N LEU A 60 18.93 -6.06 -12.76
CA LEU A 60 17.96 -5.05 -12.35
C LEU A 60 16.96 -5.62 -11.33
N ILE A 61 16.41 -6.81 -11.60
CA ILE A 61 15.49 -7.48 -10.67
C ILE A 61 16.18 -7.73 -9.33
N GLU A 62 17.42 -8.21 -9.31
CA GLU A 62 18.18 -8.42 -8.07
C GLU A 62 18.39 -7.11 -7.29
N ARG A 63 18.75 -6.02 -7.98
CA ARG A 63 18.85 -4.70 -7.35
C ARG A 63 17.52 -4.21 -6.77
N LEU A 64 16.42 -4.48 -7.47
CA LEU A 64 15.09 -4.14 -7.01
C LEU A 64 14.68 -4.99 -5.80
N ARG A 65 15.00 -6.30 -5.78
CA ARG A 65 14.81 -7.18 -4.61
C ARG A 65 15.61 -6.69 -3.41
N ALA A 66 16.85 -6.25 -3.61
CA ALA A 66 17.70 -5.68 -2.56
C ALA A 66 17.24 -4.29 -2.06
N SER A 67 16.37 -3.59 -2.81
CA SER A 67 15.85 -2.29 -2.39
C SER A 67 14.94 -2.38 -1.17
N VAL A 68 14.73 -1.25 -0.49
CA VAL A 68 13.82 -1.16 0.65
C VAL A 68 12.43 -1.69 0.28
N LEU A 69 11.86 -1.27 -0.86
CA LEU A 69 10.53 -1.74 -1.29
C LEU A 69 10.51 -3.26 -1.55
N GLY A 70 11.56 -3.80 -2.18
CA GLY A 70 11.70 -5.23 -2.43
C GLY A 70 11.74 -6.05 -1.14
N GLN A 71 12.52 -5.61 -0.15
CA GLN A 71 12.58 -6.25 1.18
C GLN A 71 11.25 -6.16 1.92
N ARG A 72 10.51 -5.05 1.82
CA ARG A 72 9.16 -4.94 2.41
C ARG A 72 8.18 -5.93 1.80
N LEU A 73 8.14 -6.00 0.47
CA LEU A 73 7.28 -6.92 -0.27
C LEU A 73 7.61 -8.39 0.05
N ARG A 74 8.90 -8.73 0.17
CA ARG A 74 9.35 -10.05 0.61
C ARG A 74 8.81 -10.40 2.00
N ARG A 75 8.99 -9.51 2.99
CA ARG A 75 8.50 -9.75 4.36
C ARG A 75 6.98 -9.91 4.42
N ILE A 76 6.24 -9.15 3.60
CA ILE A 76 4.78 -9.30 3.47
C ILE A 76 4.43 -10.69 2.92
N ALA A 77 5.13 -11.16 1.88
CA ALA A 77 4.91 -12.48 1.30
C ALA A 77 5.25 -13.62 2.27
N GLU A 78 6.39 -13.53 2.96
CA GLU A 78 6.79 -14.50 3.98
C GLU A 78 5.77 -14.55 5.13
N TYR A 79 5.28 -13.40 5.59
CA TYR A 79 4.26 -13.35 6.64
C TYR A 79 2.94 -14.03 6.23
N VAL A 80 2.45 -13.78 5.02
CA VAL A 80 1.23 -14.42 4.47
C VAL A 80 1.40 -15.93 4.28
N GLU A 81 2.63 -16.39 4.04
CA GLU A 81 2.97 -17.82 3.97
C GLU A 81 3.13 -18.47 5.35
N GLY A 82 3.00 -17.72 6.44
CA GLY A 82 3.08 -18.23 7.81
C GLY A 82 4.49 -18.29 8.38
N TYR A 83 5.48 -17.64 7.74
CA TYR A 83 6.78 -17.45 8.36
C TYR A 83 6.68 -16.46 9.52
N PRO A 84 7.50 -16.59 10.57
CA PRO A 84 7.50 -15.67 11.70
C PRO A 84 7.70 -14.23 11.23
N ALA A 85 6.89 -13.31 11.76
CA ALA A 85 7.05 -11.90 11.47
C ALA A 85 8.39 -11.40 12.02
N GLU A 86 9.28 -10.93 11.14
CA GLU A 86 10.53 -10.28 11.56
C GLU A 86 10.29 -8.97 12.32
N ILE A 87 9.10 -8.38 12.18
CA ILE A 87 8.72 -7.11 12.79
C ILE A 87 7.47 -7.32 13.63
N GLU A 88 7.66 -7.41 14.93
CA GLU A 88 6.55 -7.43 15.88
C GLU A 88 5.96 -6.03 16.07
N PRO A 89 4.64 -5.91 16.24
CA PRO A 89 4.03 -4.65 16.59
C PRO A 89 4.31 -4.28 18.05
N THR A 90 4.42 -2.98 18.31
CA THR A 90 4.52 -2.45 19.66
C THR A 90 3.13 -2.33 20.27
N ARG A 91 2.94 -2.92 21.45
CA ARG A 91 1.74 -2.79 22.27
C ARG A 91 1.96 -1.71 23.32
N THR A 92 1.15 -0.65 23.27
CA THR A 92 1.15 0.41 24.26
C THR A 92 -0.19 0.46 24.96
N GLN A 93 -0.17 0.33 26.28
CA GLN A 93 -1.36 0.50 27.11
C GLN A 93 -1.39 1.93 27.64
N ASP A 94 -2.50 2.64 27.45
CA ASP A 94 -2.68 3.93 28.10
C ASP A 94 -2.84 3.71 29.61
N LYS A 95 -1.88 4.20 30.39
CA LYS A 95 -1.86 4.07 31.85
C LYS A 95 -2.88 5.00 32.53
N TRP A 96 -3.38 5.99 31.81
CA TRP A 96 -4.25 7.05 32.34
C TRP A 96 -5.70 6.94 31.87
N SER A 97 -5.99 6.04 30.92
CA SER A 97 -7.37 5.76 30.52
C SER A 97 -8.04 4.82 31.53
N PRO A 98 -9.27 5.14 31.99
CA PRO A 98 -10.06 4.23 32.83
C PRO A 98 -10.45 2.93 32.09
N VAL A 99 -10.39 2.95 30.75
CA VAL A 99 -10.52 1.76 29.90
C VAL A 99 -9.11 1.29 29.55
N ARG A 100 -8.78 0.01 29.82
CA ARG A 100 -7.50 -0.59 29.45
C ARG A 100 -7.43 -0.79 27.93
N GLU A 101 -7.33 0.30 27.18
CA GLU A 101 -7.17 0.25 25.72
C GLU A 101 -5.72 -0.07 25.40
N GLU A 102 -5.53 -1.19 24.71
CA GLU A 102 -4.24 -1.61 24.17
C GLU A 102 -4.15 -1.10 22.73
N HIS A 103 -3.23 -0.17 22.48
CA HIS A 103 -2.94 0.30 21.13
C HIS A 103 -1.81 -0.51 20.53
N VAL A 104 -2.04 -1.03 19.33
CA VAL A 104 -1.05 -1.81 18.58
C VAL A 104 -0.53 -0.98 17.43
N GLN A 105 0.76 -0.62 17.48
CA GLN A 105 1.41 0.21 16.47
C GLN A 105 2.52 -0.56 15.76
N GLY A 106 2.78 -0.21 14.50
CA GLY A 106 3.86 -0.82 13.72
C GLY A 106 3.50 -2.19 13.15
N GLY A 107 4.47 -3.12 13.19
CA GLY A 107 4.35 -4.47 12.64
C GLY A 107 4.03 -4.52 11.15
N MET A 108 3.42 -5.64 10.71
CA MET A 108 3.07 -5.86 9.31
C MET A 108 2.10 -4.81 8.75
N ARG A 109 1.22 -4.25 9.58
CA ARG A 109 0.33 -3.15 9.18
C ARG A 109 1.10 -1.95 8.63
N ARG A 110 2.20 -1.57 9.28
CA ARG A 110 3.06 -0.47 8.82
C ARG A 110 3.77 -0.80 7.51
N GLU A 111 4.27 -2.03 7.39
CA GLU A 111 4.94 -2.51 6.17
C GLU A 111 4.01 -2.40 4.94
N VAL A 112 2.78 -2.92 5.06
CA VAL A 112 1.76 -2.84 4.01
C VAL A 112 1.45 -1.39 3.68
N TYR A 113 1.26 -0.52 4.67
CA TYR A 113 0.95 0.90 4.42
C TYR A 113 2.09 1.65 3.73
N GLN A 114 3.35 1.32 4.03
CA GLN A 114 4.51 1.91 3.36
C GLN A 114 4.63 1.42 1.91
N VAL A 115 4.31 0.16 1.63
CA VAL A 115 4.21 -0.34 0.25
C VAL A 115 3.09 0.40 -0.49
N CYS A 116 1.90 0.52 0.10
CA CYS A 116 0.78 1.24 -0.50
C CYS A 116 1.11 2.71 -0.76
N GLU A 117 1.86 3.38 0.11
CA GLU A 117 2.29 4.76 -0.09
C GLU A 117 3.19 4.89 -1.33
N VAL A 118 4.12 3.96 -1.54
CA VAL A 118 5.01 3.99 -2.72
C VAL A 118 4.27 3.60 -4.00
N VAL A 119 3.41 2.58 -3.95
CA VAL A 119 2.76 2.01 -5.14
C VAL A 119 1.52 2.82 -5.55
N TYR A 120 0.72 3.26 -4.57
CA TYR A 120 -0.58 3.90 -4.76
C TYR A 120 -0.63 5.36 -4.32
N GLY A 121 0.45 5.91 -3.77
CA GLY A 121 0.54 7.33 -3.42
C GLY A 121 0.44 8.24 -4.64
N GLU A 122 -0.18 9.40 -4.46
CA GLU A 122 -0.15 10.47 -5.44
C GLU A 122 1.07 11.36 -5.22
N VAL A 123 1.91 11.49 -6.24
CA VAL A 123 3.15 12.29 -6.19
C VAL A 123 2.88 13.80 -6.05
N ARG A 124 1.65 14.26 -6.33
CA ARG A 124 1.31 15.69 -6.50
C ARG A 124 0.60 16.35 -5.32
N GLU A 125 0.06 15.59 -4.36
CA GLU A 125 -0.66 16.17 -3.23
C GLU A 125 0.24 16.32 -1.99
N LYS A 126 0.30 17.54 -1.44
CA LYS A 126 0.92 17.80 -0.13
C LYS A 126 0.09 17.15 0.96
N GLY A 127 0.56 16.01 1.43
CA GLY A 127 -0.06 15.19 2.46
C GLY A 127 -0.02 13.74 1.99
N LYS A 128 0.66 12.87 2.75
CA LYS A 128 0.92 11.45 2.42
C LYS A 128 -0.38 10.62 2.39
N ARG A 129 -1.26 10.91 1.45
CA ARG A 129 -2.54 10.23 1.26
C ARG A 129 -2.43 9.38 0.01
N TRP A 130 -2.41 8.07 0.21
CA TRP A 130 -2.59 7.10 -0.86
C TRP A 130 -4.02 6.61 -0.83
N ARG A 131 -4.51 6.15 -1.99
CA ARG A 131 -5.80 5.47 -2.10
C ARG A 131 -5.65 4.22 -2.93
N TYR A 132 -6.38 3.18 -2.56
CA TYR A 132 -6.45 1.98 -3.37
C TYR A 132 -7.05 2.30 -4.75
N PRO A 133 -6.40 1.92 -5.86
CA PRO A 133 -6.99 2.00 -7.19
C PRO A 133 -8.27 1.17 -7.27
N LYS A 134 -9.16 1.52 -8.21
CA LYS A 134 -10.34 0.68 -8.49
C LYS A 134 -9.88 -0.75 -8.82
N HIS A 135 -10.56 -1.74 -8.23
CA HIS A 135 -10.31 -3.17 -8.44
C HIS A 135 -8.94 -3.69 -8.00
N CYS A 136 -8.15 -2.92 -7.23
CA CYS A 136 -6.83 -3.38 -6.79
C CYS A 136 -6.92 -4.68 -5.97
N GLN A 137 -8.01 -4.90 -5.24
CA GLN A 137 -8.24 -6.09 -4.42
C GLN A 137 -8.27 -7.40 -5.23
N HIS A 138 -8.48 -7.32 -6.54
CA HIS A 138 -8.47 -8.48 -7.43
C HIS A 138 -7.10 -8.73 -8.09
N THR A 139 -6.16 -7.79 -7.95
CA THR A 139 -4.78 -7.97 -8.41
C THR A 139 -4.01 -8.84 -7.42
N GLU A 140 -3.00 -9.58 -7.90
CA GLU A 140 -2.19 -10.43 -7.02
C GLU A 140 -1.48 -9.63 -5.91
N LEU A 141 -1.00 -8.41 -6.22
CA LEU A 141 -0.45 -7.51 -5.20
C LEU A 141 -1.52 -7.12 -4.18
N GLY A 142 -2.71 -6.70 -4.63
CA GLY A 142 -3.79 -6.33 -3.72
C GLY A 142 -4.21 -7.48 -2.82
N LYS A 143 -4.37 -8.69 -3.37
CA LYS A 143 -4.67 -9.91 -2.60
C LYS A 143 -3.60 -10.15 -1.53
N LEU A 144 -2.32 -10.06 -1.89
CA LEU A 144 -1.21 -10.23 -0.96
C LEU A 144 -1.26 -9.19 0.18
N LEU A 145 -1.44 -7.91 -0.16
CA LEU A 145 -1.50 -6.83 0.84
C LEU A 145 -2.70 -6.97 1.78
N HIS A 146 -3.87 -7.33 1.25
CA HIS A 146 -5.08 -7.51 2.07
C HIS A 146 -5.00 -8.77 2.93
N ALA A 147 -4.42 -9.86 2.43
CA ALA A 147 -4.18 -11.07 3.22
C ALA A 147 -3.27 -10.77 4.42
N ALA A 148 -2.17 -10.04 4.20
CA ALA A 148 -1.26 -9.65 5.27
C ALA A 148 -1.94 -8.77 6.32
N LEU A 149 -2.78 -7.81 5.90
CA LEU A 149 -3.56 -7.00 6.84
C LEU A 149 -4.53 -7.88 7.64
N LEU A 150 -5.33 -8.72 6.98
CA LEU A 150 -6.28 -9.59 7.68
C LEU A 150 -5.60 -10.49 8.71
N GLN A 151 -4.47 -11.08 8.35
CA GLN A 151 -3.69 -11.91 9.26
C GLN A 151 -3.19 -11.09 10.47
N PHE A 152 -2.64 -9.90 10.22
CA PHE A 152 -2.22 -8.99 11.29
C PHE A 152 -3.36 -8.63 12.26
N TYR A 153 -4.54 -8.27 11.74
CA TYR A 153 -5.70 -7.94 12.57
C TYR A 153 -6.22 -9.16 13.35
N ARG A 154 -6.05 -10.39 12.84
CA ARG A 154 -6.45 -11.61 13.53
C ARG A 154 -5.48 -12.02 14.63
N GLU A 155 -4.18 -11.80 14.42
CA GLU A 155 -3.13 -12.22 15.35
C GLU A 155 -2.94 -11.23 16.50
N TYR A 156 -2.97 -9.93 16.21
CA TYR A 156 -2.52 -8.91 17.16
C TYR A 156 -3.64 -8.05 17.73
N LEU A 157 -4.83 -8.10 17.14
CA LEU A 157 -5.93 -7.20 17.50
C LEU A 157 -7.17 -8.00 17.90
N PRO A 158 -7.94 -7.52 18.89
CA PRO A 158 -9.13 -8.23 19.33
C PRO A 158 -10.15 -8.33 18.19
N ALA A 159 -10.95 -9.40 18.17
CA ALA A 159 -11.93 -9.69 17.11
C ALA A 159 -12.96 -8.58 16.82
N LYS A 160 -13.04 -7.55 17.68
CA LYS A 160 -13.91 -6.38 17.52
C LYS A 160 -13.26 -5.22 16.78
N GLN A 161 -12.03 -5.33 16.26
CA GLN A 161 -11.34 -4.20 15.64
C GLN A 161 -11.59 -4.04 14.12
N LEU A 162 -12.32 -4.98 13.51
CA LEU A 162 -12.76 -4.89 12.13
C LEU A 162 -14.29 -4.88 12.05
N VAL A 163 -14.83 -3.90 11.34
CA VAL A 163 -16.28 -3.73 11.12
C VAL A 163 -16.57 -3.86 9.63
N SER A 164 -17.61 -4.60 9.25
CA SER A 164 -18.01 -4.67 7.85
C SER A 164 -18.56 -3.32 7.38
N VAL A 165 -18.44 -3.01 6.09
CA VAL A 165 -19.03 -1.78 5.48
C VAL A 165 -20.51 -1.62 5.85
N ALA A 166 -21.26 -2.72 5.88
CA ALA A 166 -22.68 -2.70 6.25
C ALA A 166 -22.91 -2.29 7.71
N ALA A 167 -22.13 -2.83 8.63
CA ALA A 167 -22.23 -2.50 10.05
C ALA A 167 -21.75 -1.08 10.32
N ALA A 168 -20.62 -0.66 9.73
CA ALA A 168 -20.09 0.69 9.86
C ALA A 168 -21.05 1.76 9.32
N ALA A 169 -21.67 1.52 8.16
CA ALA A 169 -22.66 2.45 7.60
C ALA A 169 -23.89 2.61 8.53
N LYS A 170 -24.34 1.50 9.15
CA LYS A 170 -25.43 1.51 10.12
C LYS A 170 -25.04 2.27 11.39
N GLU A 171 -23.85 2.03 11.91
CA GLU A 171 -23.31 2.68 13.11
C GLU A 171 -23.11 4.18 12.94
N ILE A 172 -22.55 4.60 11.80
CA ILE A 172 -22.37 6.01 11.44
C ILE A 172 -23.74 6.66 11.10
N GLY A 173 -24.73 5.87 10.70
CA GLY A 173 -26.03 6.36 10.24
C GLY A 173 -25.92 7.11 8.92
N ILE A 174 -25.27 6.50 7.93
CA ILE A 174 -25.10 6.99 6.55
C ILE A 174 -25.43 5.88 5.54
N ALA A 175 -25.62 6.25 4.27
CA ALA A 175 -25.77 5.28 3.20
C ALA A 175 -24.43 4.55 2.93
N ARG A 176 -24.49 3.26 2.57
CA ARG A 176 -23.30 2.48 2.16
C ARG A 176 -22.57 3.14 0.99
N GLN A 177 -23.31 3.73 0.05
CA GLN A 177 -22.74 4.45 -1.09
C GLN A 177 -21.80 5.58 -0.64
N THR A 178 -22.18 6.34 0.39
CA THR A 178 -21.33 7.39 0.97
C THR A 178 -20.02 6.83 1.53
N LEU A 179 -20.07 5.66 2.17
CA LEU A 179 -18.88 4.99 2.70
C LEU A 179 -17.97 4.50 1.57
N HIS A 180 -18.53 3.93 0.49
CA HIS A 180 -17.78 3.57 -0.71
C HIS A 180 -17.13 4.79 -1.39
N GLU A 181 -17.82 5.94 -1.42
CA GLU A 181 -17.22 7.19 -1.91
C GLU A 181 -16.06 7.67 -1.04
N TRP A 182 -16.16 7.54 0.28
CA TRP A 182 -15.08 7.89 1.19
C TRP A 182 -13.87 6.96 1.03
N MET A 183 -14.11 5.66 0.83
CA MET A 183 -13.06 4.69 0.48
C MET A 183 -12.39 5.05 -0.85
N ALA A 184 -13.18 5.36 -1.88
CA ALA A 184 -12.68 5.76 -3.20
C ALA A 184 -11.88 7.07 -3.16
N LYS A 185 -12.22 7.98 -2.22
CA LYS A 185 -11.48 9.23 -1.97
C LYS A 185 -10.29 9.05 -1.01
N GLY A 186 -10.00 7.83 -0.54
CA GLY A 186 -8.91 7.57 0.39
C GLY A 186 -9.10 8.16 1.80
N ARG A 187 -10.34 8.48 2.19
CA ARG A 187 -10.67 9.03 3.52
C ARG A 187 -10.70 7.97 4.63
N VAL A 188 -10.81 6.71 4.23
CA VAL A 188 -10.85 5.55 5.11
C VAL A 188 -10.11 4.40 4.44
N LYS A 189 -9.29 3.71 5.22
CA LYS A 189 -8.58 2.52 4.74
C LYS A 189 -9.53 1.33 4.86
N TRP A 190 -9.38 0.38 3.97
CA TRP A 190 -10.24 -0.78 3.91
C TRP A 190 -9.45 -2.03 3.57
N ILE A 191 -9.98 -3.16 4.03
CA ILE A 191 -9.33 -4.46 3.92
C ILE A 191 -10.31 -5.43 3.29
N TYR A 192 -9.93 -6.07 2.19
CA TYR A 192 -10.79 -7.02 1.48
C TYR A 192 -10.45 -8.47 1.84
N GLU A 193 -11.47 -9.25 2.18
CA GLU A 193 -11.36 -10.68 2.45
C GLU A 193 -11.90 -11.48 1.27
N GLU A 194 -11.00 -12.00 0.43
CA GLU A 194 -11.35 -12.73 -0.79
C GLU A 194 -12.23 -13.96 -0.51
N GLY A 195 -11.92 -14.75 0.52
CA GLY A 195 -12.66 -15.98 0.83
C GLY A 195 -14.10 -15.75 1.29
N ARG A 196 -14.47 -14.53 1.67
CA ARG A 196 -15.82 -14.18 2.13
C ARG A 196 -16.50 -13.11 1.28
N ASP A 197 -15.77 -12.49 0.35
CA ASP A 197 -16.20 -11.30 -0.39
C ASP A 197 -16.68 -10.17 0.54
N ILE A 198 -15.91 -9.90 1.61
CA ILE A 198 -16.24 -8.89 2.62
C ILE A 198 -15.18 -7.78 2.61
N ILE A 199 -15.64 -6.54 2.73
CA ILE A 199 -14.79 -5.39 3.02
C ILE A 199 -14.92 -5.02 4.49
N TRP A 200 -13.78 -4.97 5.15
CA TRP A 200 -13.59 -4.59 6.54
C TRP A 200 -13.00 -3.19 6.66
N LEU A 201 -13.43 -2.46 7.67
CA LEU A 201 -12.91 -1.17 8.09
C LEU A 201 -12.34 -1.30 9.50
N ASP A 202 -11.28 -0.56 9.80
CA ASP A 202 -10.76 -0.42 11.16
C ASP A 202 -11.76 0.37 12.02
N CYS A 203 -12.05 -0.10 13.24
CA CYS A 203 -12.93 0.61 14.16
C CYS A 203 -12.47 2.04 14.46
N GLU A 204 -11.16 2.25 14.60
CA GLU A 204 -10.61 3.60 14.85
C GLU A 204 -10.92 4.54 13.67
N ASP A 205 -10.93 4.00 12.45
CA ASP A 205 -11.34 4.74 11.26
C ASP A 205 -12.85 5.00 11.25
N VAL A 206 -13.69 4.03 11.67
CA VAL A 206 -15.14 4.19 11.79
C VAL A 206 -15.50 5.27 12.81
N ASP A 207 -14.87 5.25 13.99
CA ASP A 207 -15.05 6.25 15.05
C ASP A 207 -14.62 7.64 14.58
N ARG A 208 -13.48 7.73 13.88
CA ARG A 208 -13.03 9.00 13.27
C ARG A 208 -14.07 9.53 12.29
N LEU A 209 -14.63 8.68 11.45
CA LEU A 209 -15.67 9.06 10.49
C LEU A 209 -16.98 9.49 11.17
N TRP A 210 -17.34 8.84 12.27
CA TRP A 210 -18.49 9.22 13.10
C TRP A 210 -18.31 10.63 13.70
N HIS A 211 -17.16 10.92 14.28
CA HIS A 211 -16.83 12.25 14.79
C HIS A 211 -16.79 13.32 13.69
N MET A 212 -16.28 12.99 12.51
CA MET A 212 -16.29 13.87 11.34
C MET A 212 -17.71 14.22 10.90
N LYS A 213 -18.64 13.25 10.91
CA LYS A 213 -20.06 13.48 10.57
C LYS A 213 -20.71 14.48 11.53
N LEU A 214 -20.43 14.37 12.82
CA LEU A 214 -21.01 15.24 13.85
C LEU A 214 -20.36 16.63 13.92
N GLY A 215 -19.34 16.91 13.08
CA GLY A 215 -18.58 18.17 13.14
C GLY A 215 -17.77 18.31 14.43
N LEU A 216 -17.53 17.22 15.17
CA LEU A 216 -16.93 17.24 16.51
C LEU A 216 -15.39 17.23 16.51
N ARG A 217 -14.73 17.28 15.34
CA ARG A 217 -13.30 17.64 15.27
C ARG A 217 -12.88 18.21 13.92
N SER A 218 -12.18 19.35 14.02
CA SER A 218 -11.29 19.97 13.03
C SER A 218 -10.12 19.05 12.70
N ASP A 219 -9.54 19.23 11.50
CA ASP A 219 -8.27 18.66 11.03
C ASP A 219 -7.31 18.23 12.17
N GLY A 220 -7.23 16.92 12.42
CA GLY A 220 -6.25 16.28 13.32
C GLY A 220 -4.88 16.11 12.66
N PRO A 221 -3.82 15.83 13.44
CA PRO A 221 -2.50 16.41 13.28
C PRO A 221 -1.75 15.97 12.02
N LYS A 222 -0.96 16.89 11.48
CA LYS A 222 0.11 16.59 10.51
C LYS A 222 1.17 15.74 11.21
N GLY A 223 1.26 14.47 10.84
CA GLY A 223 2.39 13.56 11.13
C GLY A 223 2.89 12.93 9.84
#